data_AF-A0A925W4U1-F1
#
_entry.id   AF-A0A925W4U1-F1
#
_cell.length_a   1.000
_cell.length_b   1.000
_cell.length_c   1.000
_cell.angle_alpha   90.00
_cell.angle_beta   90.00
_cell.angle_gamma   90.00
#
_symmetry.space_group_name_H-M   'P 1'
#
loop_
_entity.id
_entity.type
_entity.pdbx_description
1 polymer ?
#
loop_
_entity_poly.entity_id
_entity_poly.type
_entity_poly.pdbx_seq_one_letter_code
_entity_poly.pdbx_strand_id
1 'polypeptide(L)'
;MPGRTPTAMDFINSQRRRQMLITAWQGYLKDIDLYIGAGDTGAHAQTGHPVAVVQMGFGVRQGGGGGGAGGGRGGAGGGRGGDSTAAAAPPPAPLNPQPICTQIAGNLYNDDIILSVAHKYQQSTSWHLERPKLG
;
A
#
# COMPACT_ATOMS: atom_id res chain seq x y z
N MET A 1 -14.57 6.53 -4.83
CA MET A 1 -15.30 7.49 -5.69
C MET A 1 -16.00 6.70 -6.78
N PRO A 2 -17.30 6.93 -7.07
CA PRO A 2 -17.93 6.36 -8.25
C PRO A 2 -17.25 6.93 -9.50
N GLY A 3 -16.72 6.09 -10.38
CA GLY A 3 -15.93 6.54 -11.55
C GLY A 3 -16.71 7.32 -12.62
N ARG A 4 -18.05 7.41 -12.49
CA ARG A 4 -18.96 8.02 -13.47
C ARG A 4 -19.48 9.41 -13.08
N THR A 5 -19.29 9.82 -11.84
CA THR A 5 -19.87 11.07 -11.29
C THR A 5 -18.95 12.29 -11.17
N PRO A 6 -17.61 12.25 -11.37
CA PRO A 6 -16.80 13.46 -11.29
C PRO A 6 -17.15 14.44 -12.42
N THR A 7 -17.23 15.73 -12.10
CA THR A 7 -17.40 16.78 -13.11
C THR A 7 -16.08 17.04 -13.84
N ALA A 8 -16.16 17.70 -15.01
CA ALA A 8 -14.96 18.16 -15.72
C ALA A 8 -14.10 19.09 -14.85
N MET A 9 -14.72 19.92 -14.01
CA MET A 9 -14.01 20.81 -13.10
C MET A 9 -13.29 20.02 -11.99
N ASP A 10 -13.89 18.95 -11.48
CA ASP A 10 -13.24 18.06 -10.51
C ASP A 10 -12.00 17.40 -11.09
N PHE A 11 -12.05 17.00 -12.37
CA PHE A 11 -10.91 16.45 -13.07
C PHE A 11 -9.77 17.47 -13.19
N ILE A 12 -10.06 18.69 -13.64
CA ILE A 12 -9.05 19.77 -13.76
C ILE A 12 -8.44 20.10 -12.39
N ASN A 13 -9.29 20.22 -11.35
CA ASN A 13 -8.83 20.47 -9.98
C ASN A 13 -8.01 19.31 -9.42
N SER A 14 -8.30 18.07 -9.82
CA SER A 14 -7.49 16.90 -9.49
C SER A 14 -6.10 16.98 -10.12
N GLN A 15 -6.00 17.36 -11.40
CA GLN A 15 -4.70 17.52 -12.07
C GLN A 15 -3.87 18.65 -11.45
N ARG A 16 -4.49 19.77 -11.06
CA ARG A 16 -3.79 20.86 -10.35
C ARG A 16 -3.24 20.39 -9.01
N ARG A 17 -4.03 19.62 -8.23
CA ARG A 17 -3.58 19.01 -6.97
C ARG A 17 -2.46 18.01 -7.18
N ARG A 18 -2.52 17.20 -8.25
CA ARG A 18 -1.46 16.28 -8.65
C ARG A 18 -0.15 17.04 -8.92
N GLN A 19 -0.20 18.16 -9.63
CA GLN A 19 1.00 18.96 -9.91
C GLN A 19 1.62 19.55 -8.63
N MET A 20 0.78 20.05 -7.71
CA MET A 20 1.26 20.50 -6.39
C MET A 20 1.91 19.37 -5.61
N LEU A 21 1.32 18.17 -5.64
CA LEU A 21 1.86 16.98 -4.98
C LEU A 21 3.22 16.57 -5.57
N ILE A 22 3.36 16.57 -6.90
CA ILE A 22 4.64 16.28 -7.57
C ILE A 22 5.73 17.25 -7.10
N THR A 23 5.41 18.55 -7.05
CA THR A 23 6.37 19.59 -6.65
C THR A 23 6.78 19.44 -5.17
N ALA A 24 5.81 19.15 -4.29
CA ALA A 24 6.08 18.91 -2.88
C ALA A 24 6.96 17.66 -2.67
N TRP A 25 6.69 16.58 -3.41
CA TRP A 25 7.49 15.36 -3.36
C TRP A 25 8.92 15.57 -3.86
N GLN A 26 9.10 16.28 -4.97
CA GLN A 26 10.44 16.65 -5.47
C GLN A 26 11.23 17.47 -4.44
N GLY A 27 10.56 18.39 -3.74
CA GLY A 27 11.18 19.17 -2.67
C GLY A 27 11.62 18.29 -1.50
N TYR A 28 10.76 17.37 -1.06
CA TYR A 28 11.07 16.43 0.02
C TYR A 28 12.22 15.46 -0.33
N LEU A 29 12.23 14.92 -1.55
CA LEU A 29 13.24 13.97 -2.03
C LEU A 29 14.53 14.64 -2.53
N LYS A 30 14.68 15.96 -2.34
CA LYS A 30 15.91 16.67 -2.71
C LYS A 30 17.06 16.34 -1.76
N ASP A 31 16.75 16.15 -0.49
CA ASP A 31 17.74 16.01 0.58
C ASP A 31 18.01 14.54 0.96
N ILE A 32 17.28 13.59 0.38
CA ILE A 32 17.41 12.15 0.61
C ILE A 32 17.46 11.38 -0.72
N ASP A 33 18.34 10.40 -0.84
CA ASP A 33 18.48 9.61 -2.07
C ASP A 33 17.26 8.67 -2.30
N LEU A 34 16.78 8.08 -1.20
CA LEU A 34 15.62 7.21 -1.14
C LEU A 34 15.08 7.15 0.29
N TYR A 35 13.90 6.57 0.46
CA TYR A 35 13.37 6.20 1.76
C TYR A 35 12.68 4.83 1.71
N ILE A 36 12.46 4.25 2.90
CA ILE A 36 11.77 2.98 3.07
C ILE A 36 10.36 3.24 3.58
N GLY A 37 9.36 2.84 2.80
CA GLY A 37 7.93 3.06 3.04
C GLY A 37 7.15 1.79 3.39
N ALA A 38 5.95 1.97 3.92
CA ALA A 38 5.02 0.89 4.27
C ALA A 38 3.58 1.23 3.87
N GLY A 39 3.25 1.09 2.59
CA GLY A 39 1.87 1.16 2.09
C GLY A 39 1.50 2.41 1.29
N ASP A 40 2.50 3.15 0.80
CA ASP A 40 2.36 4.46 0.16
C ASP A 40 2.45 4.45 -1.38
N THR A 41 2.36 3.28 -2.02
CA THR A 41 2.40 3.11 -3.49
C THR A 41 1.39 3.99 -4.22
N GLY A 42 0.25 4.28 -3.57
CA GLY A 42 -0.78 5.18 -4.09
C GLY A 42 -0.28 6.62 -4.30
N ALA A 43 0.65 7.10 -3.48
CA ALA A 43 1.28 8.41 -3.66
C ALA A 43 2.20 8.39 -4.89
N HIS A 44 3.01 7.35 -5.06
CA HIS A 44 3.88 7.17 -6.24
C HIS A 44 3.10 7.03 -7.54
N ALA A 45 1.95 6.35 -7.53
CA ALA A 45 1.05 6.30 -8.69
C ALA A 45 0.51 7.70 -9.08
N GLN A 46 0.37 8.59 -8.09
CA GLN A 46 -0.05 9.97 -8.30
C GLN A 46 1.09 10.90 -8.71
N THR A 47 2.34 10.59 -8.40
CA THR A 47 3.45 11.53 -8.66
C THR A 47 4.43 11.07 -9.73
N GLY A 48 4.45 9.78 -10.06
CA GLY A 48 5.41 9.18 -10.99
C GLY A 48 6.80 8.93 -10.40
N HIS A 49 6.99 9.17 -9.10
CA HIS A 49 8.25 8.85 -8.44
C HIS A 49 8.45 7.33 -8.41
N PRO A 50 9.66 6.83 -8.74
CA PRO A 50 9.92 5.41 -8.79
C PRO A 50 9.82 4.76 -7.40
N VAL A 51 9.22 3.57 -7.36
CA VAL A 51 9.05 2.76 -6.14
C VAL A 51 9.17 1.27 -6.49
N ALA A 52 9.99 0.56 -5.72
CA ALA A 52 10.14 -0.89 -5.79
C ALA A 52 9.56 -1.53 -4.53
N VAL A 53 8.73 -2.57 -4.71
CA VAL A 53 8.21 -3.36 -3.59
C VAL A 53 9.11 -4.58 -3.40
N VAL A 54 9.72 -4.70 -2.23
CA VAL A 54 10.59 -5.84 -1.88
C VAL A 54 10.02 -6.62 -0.71
N GLN A 55 10.19 -7.93 -0.73
CA GLN A 55 9.71 -8.81 0.34
C GLN A 55 10.65 -8.73 1.54
N MET A 56 10.12 -8.43 2.73
CA MET A 56 10.89 -8.28 3.97
C MET A 56 10.77 -9.47 4.93
N GLY A 57 9.76 -10.33 4.73
CA GLY A 57 9.60 -11.51 5.57
C GLY A 57 8.27 -12.22 5.35
N PHE A 58 7.91 -13.03 6.34
CA PHE A 58 6.64 -13.77 6.39
C PHE A 58 5.95 -13.52 7.73
N GLY A 59 4.64 -13.35 7.70
CA GLY A 59 3.85 -13.24 8.91
C GLY A 59 2.36 -13.41 8.66
N VAL A 60 1.60 -13.59 9.74
CA VAL A 60 0.15 -13.69 9.65
C VAL A 60 -0.42 -12.29 9.60
N ARG A 61 -1.06 -11.93 8.48
CA ARG A 61 -1.86 -10.70 8.42
C ARG A 61 -3.06 -10.88 9.33
N GLN A 62 -3.03 -10.30 10.52
CA GLN A 62 -4.13 -10.39 11.47
C GLN A 62 -5.39 -9.81 10.83
N GLY A 63 -6.38 -10.68 10.59
CA GLY A 63 -7.76 -10.44 10.15
C GLY A 63 -8.12 -9.01 9.73
N GLY A 64 -7.65 -8.60 8.56
CA GLY A 64 -8.09 -7.41 7.84
C GLY A 64 -7.85 -7.68 6.37
N GLY A 65 -8.92 -8.03 5.66
CA GLY A 65 -8.91 -8.57 4.30
C GLY A 65 -7.93 -7.87 3.36
N GLY A 66 -7.36 -8.67 2.46
CA GLY A 66 -6.66 -8.17 1.29
C GLY A 66 -7.57 -7.21 0.52
N GLY A 67 -7.06 -6.01 0.28
CA GLY A 67 -7.78 -4.95 -0.40
C GLY A 67 -6.99 -3.68 -0.23
N GLY A 68 -6.55 -3.10 -1.35
CA GLY A 68 -5.96 -1.76 -1.36
C GLY A 68 -6.85 -0.77 -0.60
N ALA A 69 -6.23 0.30 -0.13
CA ALA A 69 -6.86 1.40 0.61
C ALA A 69 -8.19 1.85 -0.02
N GLY A 70 -9.27 1.20 0.40
CA GLY A 70 -10.65 1.62 0.23
C GLY A 70 -11.17 1.77 1.65
N GLY A 71 -11.07 2.99 2.19
CA GLY A 71 -11.71 3.34 3.45
C GLY A 71 -13.20 3.04 3.36
N GLY A 72 -13.58 1.86 3.83
CA GLY A 72 -14.96 1.45 4.03
C GLY A 72 -15.52 2.33 5.12
N ARG A 73 -16.47 3.18 4.73
CA ARG A 73 -17.27 4.01 5.63
C ARG A 73 -17.74 3.16 6.79
N GLY A 74 -17.32 3.50 8.00
CA GLY A 74 -17.96 3.03 9.22
C GLY A 74 -19.44 3.37 9.11
N GLY A 75 -20.27 2.34 8.95
CA GLY A 75 -21.72 2.49 9.00
C GLY A 75 -22.09 2.92 10.41
N ALA A 76 -22.58 4.15 10.53
CA ALA A 76 -23.20 4.64 11.75
C ALA A 76 -24.37 3.70 12.10
N GLY A 77 -24.21 2.97 13.20
CA GLY A 77 -25.24 2.09 13.75
C GLY A 77 -26.44 2.92 14.24
N GLY A 78 -27.46 3.03 13.39
CA GLY A 78 -28.81 3.41 13.78
C GLY A 78 -29.73 2.20 13.61
N GLY A 79 -29.98 1.47 14.69
CA GLY A 79 -30.89 0.33 14.70
C GLY A 79 -31.21 -0.07 16.13
N ARG A 80 -32.49 0.07 16.52
CA ARG A 80 -33.03 -0.22 17.85
C ARG A 80 -32.81 -1.69 18.23
N GLY A 81 -32.65 -1.89 19.54
CA GLY A 81 -32.36 -3.16 20.21
C GLY A 81 -33.08 -4.37 19.63
N GLY A 82 -32.26 -5.31 19.16
CA GLY A 82 -32.59 -6.71 18.97
C GLY A 82 -31.58 -7.53 19.78
N ASP A 83 -32.10 -8.34 20.69
CA ASP A 83 -31.45 -9.40 21.43
C ASP A 83 -30.85 -10.44 20.47
N SER A 84 -29.64 -10.16 19.99
CA SER A 84 -28.88 -11.11 19.19
C SER A 84 -28.19 -12.12 20.10
N THR A 85 -28.83 -13.26 20.35
CA THR A 85 -28.15 -14.51 20.74
C THR A 85 -27.40 -15.12 19.56
N ALA A 86 -26.68 -14.30 18.80
CA ALA A 86 -25.79 -14.76 17.75
C ALA A 86 -24.64 -15.49 18.42
N ALA A 87 -24.63 -16.82 18.32
CA ALA A 87 -23.50 -17.63 18.71
C ALA A 87 -22.23 -17.05 18.06
N ALA A 88 -21.21 -16.81 18.88
CA ALA A 88 -19.92 -16.32 18.41
C ALA A 88 -19.44 -17.24 17.28
N ALA A 89 -19.10 -16.64 16.14
CA ALA A 89 -18.54 -17.39 15.01
C ALA A 89 -17.33 -18.20 15.49
N PRO A 90 -17.17 -19.45 15.03
CA PRO A 90 -16.01 -20.26 15.40
C PRO A 90 -14.72 -19.49 15.10
N PRO A 91 -13.68 -19.63 15.93
CA PRO A 91 -12.42 -18.93 15.73
C PRO A 91 -11.90 -19.22 14.32
N PRO A 92 -11.47 -18.19 13.57
CA PRO A 92 -10.97 -18.41 12.22
C PRO A 92 -9.82 -19.41 12.26
N ALA A 93 -9.80 -20.33 11.29
CA ALA A 93 -8.73 -21.30 11.16
C ALA A 93 -7.36 -20.59 11.18
N PRO A 94 -6.32 -21.19 11.79
CA PRO A 94 -5.01 -20.58 11.86
C PRO A 94 -4.51 -20.26 10.46
N LEU A 95 -4.23 -18.97 10.22
CA LEU A 95 -3.77 -18.48 8.93
C LEU A 95 -2.29 -18.87 8.75
N ASN A 96 -1.95 -19.38 7.57
CA ASN A 96 -0.57 -19.59 7.19
C ASN A 96 0.17 -18.24 7.09
N PRO A 97 1.48 -18.18 7.45
CA PRO A 97 2.29 -16.99 7.22
C PRO A 97 2.29 -16.59 5.73
N GLN A 98 2.07 -15.31 5.45
CA GLN A 98 2.04 -14.73 4.12
C GLN A 98 3.24 -13.80 3.92
N PRO A 99 3.70 -13.58 2.67
CA PRO A 99 4.70 -12.57 2.36
C PRO A 99 4.33 -11.18 2.90
N ILE A 100 5.27 -10.56 3.60
CA ILE A 100 5.19 -9.15 4.01
C ILE A 100 6.20 -8.38 3.16
N CYS A 101 5.76 -7.26 2.60
CA CYS A 101 6.59 -6.42 1.74
C CYS A 101 6.76 -5.02 2.30
N THR A 102 7.89 -4.40 1.97
CA THR A 102 8.17 -2.99 2.17
C THR A 102 8.43 -2.32 0.82
N GLN A 103 8.50 -0.99 0.82
CA GLN A 103 8.73 -0.19 -0.37
C GLN A 103 10.04 0.54 -0.25
N ILE A 104 10.77 0.61 -1.35
CA ILE A 104 11.94 1.46 -1.52
C ILE A 104 11.57 2.48 -2.59
N ALA A 105 11.50 3.75 -2.22
CA ALA A 105 11.10 4.83 -3.10
C ALA A 105 12.14 5.93 -3.13
N GLY A 106 12.29 6.60 -4.27
CA GLY A 106 13.29 7.66 -4.45
C GLY A 106 12.82 8.75 -5.39
N ASN A 107 13.74 9.66 -5.71
CA ASN A 107 13.44 10.83 -6.53
C ASN A 107 13.12 10.44 -7.99
N LEU A 108 12.44 11.35 -8.71
CA LEU A 108 12.15 11.18 -10.13
C LEU A 108 13.43 10.89 -10.92
N TYR A 109 13.36 9.85 -11.77
CA TYR A 109 14.44 9.37 -12.64
C TYR A 109 15.64 8.71 -11.94
N ASN A 110 15.57 8.45 -10.63
CA ASN A 110 16.61 7.74 -9.86
C ASN A 110 16.33 6.23 -9.73
N ASP A 111 15.80 5.60 -10.78
CA ASP A 111 15.48 4.17 -10.81
C ASP A 111 16.72 3.28 -10.60
N ASP A 112 17.88 3.73 -11.06
CA ASP A 112 19.17 3.05 -10.93
C ASP A 112 19.57 2.84 -9.47
N ILE A 113 19.47 3.88 -8.64
CA ILE A 113 19.75 3.81 -7.21
C ILE A 113 18.76 2.85 -6.53
N ILE A 114 17.47 3.01 -6.80
CA ILE A 114 16.41 2.18 -6.18
C ILE A 114 16.60 0.71 -6.51
N LEU A 115 16.83 0.38 -7.79
CA LEU A 115 17.04 -1.00 -8.24
C LEU A 115 18.35 -1.57 -7.71
N SER A 116 19.41 -0.76 -7.60
CA SER A 116 20.68 -1.22 -7.02
C SER A 116 20.54 -1.61 -5.55
N VAL A 117 19.77 -0.84 -4.77
CA VAL A 117 19.52 -1.09 -3.34
C VAL A 117 18.57 -2.27 -3.18
N ALA A 118 17.51 -2.34 -3.98
CA ALA A 118 16.60 -3.49 -4.00
C ALA A 118 17.33 -4.80 -4.35
N HIS A 119 18.24 -4.76 -5.33
CA HIS A 119 19.04 -5.92 -5.71
C HIS A 119 19.99 -6.36 -4.60
N LYS A 120 20.73 -5.42 -4.00
CA LYS A 120 21.60 -5.72 -2.84
C LYS A 120 20.81 -6.29 -1.66
N TYR A 121 19.63 -5.72 -1.39
CA TYR A 121 18.72 -6.23 -0.37
C TYR A 121 18.29 -7.67 -0.68
N GLN A 122 17.89 -7.95 -1.91
CA GLN A 122 17.53 -9.30 -2.36
C GLN A 122 18.72 -10.28 -2.32
N GLN A 123 19.95 -9.83 -2.58
CA GLN A 123 21.14 -10.70 -2.43
C GLN A 123 21.47 -10.99 -0.96
N SER A 124 21.23 -10.01 -0.08
CA SER A 124 21.44 -10.17 1.36
C SER A 124 20.32 -10.96 2.05
N THR A 125 19.18 -11.13 1.39
CA THR A 125 17.99 -11.77 1.95
C THR A 125 17.44 -12.87 1.05
N SER A 126 17.19 -14.06 1.60
CA SER A 126 16.72 -15.20 0.81
C SER A 126 15.19 -15.33 0.77
N TRP A 127 14.43 -14.28 1.15
CA TRP A 127 12.96 -14.34 1.24
C TRP A 127 12.29 -14.75 -0.07
N HIS A 128 12.84 -14.31 -1.19
CA HIS A 128 12.34 -14.57 -2.53
C HIS A 128 12.53 -16.03 -3.01
N LEU A 129 13.28 -16.84 -2.27
CA LEU A 129 13.50 -18.26 -2.58
C LEU A 129 12.46 -19.17 -1.92
N GLU A 130 11.73 -18.66 -0.92
CA GLU A 130 10.69 -19.39 -0.22
C GLU A 130 9.48 -19.63 -1.13
N ARG A 131 8.97 -20.87 -1.13
CA ARG A 131 7.88 -21.28 -2.01
C ARG A 131 6.55 -21.30 -1.26
N PRO A 132 5.45 -20.83 -1.88
CA PRO A 132 4.14 -20.88 -1.25
C PRO A 132 3.69 -22.34 -1.08
N LYS A 133 3.17 -22.66 0.11
CA LYS A 133 2.46 -23.92 0.37
C LYS A 133 1.06 -23.80 -0.23
N LEU A 134 0.97 -24.04 -1.53
CA LEU A 134 -0.30 -24.24 -2.21
C LEU A 134 -0.80 -25.62 -1.78
N GLY A 135 -1.95 -25.66 -1.10
CA GLY A 135 -2.58 -26.91 -0.66
C GLY A 135 -3.04 -27.77 -1.83
#